data_AF-A0AAW8L6M7-F1
#
_entry.id   AF-A0AAW8L6M7-F1
#
_cell.length_a   1.000
_cell.length_b   1.000
_cell.length_c   1.000
_cell.angle_alpha   90.00
_cell.angle_beta   90.00
_cell.angle_gamma   90.00
#
_symmetry.space_group_name_H-M   'P 1'
#
loop_
_entity.id
_entity.type
_entity.pdbx_description
1 polymer ?
#
loop_
_entity_poly.entity_id
_entity_poly.type
_entity_poly.pdbx_seq_one_letter_code
_entity_poly.pdbx_strand_id
1 'polypeptide(L)'
;MRWSEEDITDADIVLNPEGPSTIISHFKDNRLISASGLDFEEAANIAAWVRSLNPDPNLVLWFTTSVFDGHTVLTPDITPQQVIDQWVDHREHDPYIEYPQYFH
;
A
#
# COMPACT_ATOMS: atom_id res chain seq x y z
N MET A 1 17.06 13.68 -3.25
CA MET A 1 15.78 14.35 -3.59
C MET A 1 14.86 14.15 -2.42
N ARG A 2 14.32 15.22 -1.84
CA ARG A 2 13.39 15.16 -0.71
C ARG A 2 12.00 15.30 -1.31
N TRP A 3 11.30 14.19 -1.48
CA TRP A 3 9.93 14.16 -1.98
C TRP A 3 9.00 14.50 -0.81
N SER A 4 8.13 15.50 -0.95
CA SER A 4 6.99 15.68 -0.05
C SER A 4 5.95 14.63 -0.43
N GLU A 5 5.44 13.88 0.55
CA GLU A 5 4.34 12.92 0.34
C GLU A 5 3.12 13.59 -0.34
N GLU A 6 2.89 14.88 -0.07
CA GLU A 6 1.82 15.69 -0.67
C GLU A 6 1.91 15.85 -2.21
N ASP A 7 3.10 15.67 -2.81
CA ASP A 7 3.26 15.82 -4.27
C ASP A 7 2.91 14.55 -5.05
N ILE A 8 2.75 13.41 -4.36
CA ILE A 8 2.62 12.09 -4.98
C ILE A 8 1.33 11.35 -4.61
N THR A 9 0.65 11.73 -3.53
CA THR A 9 -0.71 11.25 -3.22
C THR A 9 -1.78 12.06 -3.96
N ASP A 10 -2.92 11.43 -4.27
CA ASP A 10 -4.11 12.10 -4.83
C ASP A 10 -5.39 11.87 -3.99
N ALA A 11 -5.33 10.99 -2.99
CA ALA A 11 -6.35 10.84 -1.96
C ALA A 11 -5.74 10.32 -0.65
N ASP A 12 -6.13 10.94 0.47
CA ASP A 12 -5.75 10.52 1.82
C ASP A 12 -6.99 10.34 2.70
N ILE A 13 -6.99 9.29 3.51
CA ILE A 13 -7.96 9.07 4.58
C ILE A 13 -7.20 9.10 5.90
N VAL A 14 -7.58 10.02 6.78
CA VAL A 14 -7.03 10.13 8.14
C VAL A 14 -8.10 9.69 9.14
N LEU A 15 -7.83 8.62 9.88
CA LEU A 15 -8.66 8.15 10.98
C LEU A 15 -8.02 8.55 12.31
N ASN A 16 -8.85 8.91 13.29
CA ASN A 16 -8.42 9.37 14.62
C ASN A 16 -7.44 10.57 14.57
N PRO A 17 -7.82 11.71 13.95
CA PRO A 17 -6.93 12.86 13.76
C PRO A 17 -6.45 13.51 15.06
N GLU A 18 -7.17 13.31 16.17
CA GLU A 18 -6.85 13.87 17.48
C GLU A 18 -5.94 12.95 18.34
N GLY A 19 -5.53 11.79 17.81
CA GLY A 19 -4.76 10.76 18.50
C GLY A 19 -3.68 10.12 17.61
N PRO A 20 -3.19 8.89 17.90
CA PRO A 20 -2.34 8.17 16.96
C PRO A 20 -3.13 7.95 15.67
N SER A 21 -2.84 8.78 14.67
CA SER A 21 -3.62 8.83 13.44
C SER A 21 -3.25 7.65 12.56
N THR A 22 -4.26 6.94 12.07
CA THR A 22 -4.10 6.03 10.96
C THR A 22 -4.23 6.82 9.68
N ILE A 23 -3.27 6.68 8.77
CA ILE A 23 -3.32 7.35 7.47
C ILE A 23 -3.30 6.28 6.39
N ILE A 24 -4.28 6.36 5.48
CA ILE A 24 -4.33 5.55 4.27
C ILE A 24 -4.16 6.51 3.10
N SER A 25 -3.10 6.32 2.32
CA SER A 25 -2.74 7.20 1.21
C SER A 25 -2.81 6.43 -0.10
N HIS A 26 -3.52 6.98 -1.07
CA HIS A 26 -3.49 6.53 -2.46
C HIS A 26 -2.55 7.43 -3.27
N PHE A 27 -1.64 6.80 -3.99
CA PHE A 27 -0.66 7.48 -4.82
C PHE A 27 -1.18 7.58 -6.25
N LYS A 28 -0.79 8.66 -6.92
CA LYS A 28 -1.13 8.93 -8.32
C LYS A 28 -0.81 7.73 -9.23
N ASP A 29 -1.52 7.67 -10.35
CA ASP A 29 -1.47 6.58 -11.35
C ASP A 29 -2.11 5.25 -10.92
N ASN A 30 -2.84 5.25 -9.79
CA ASN A 30 -3.61 4.11 -9.27
C ASN A 30 -2.77 2.87 -8.96
N ARG A 31 -1.49 3.02 -8.64
CA ARG A 31 -0.59 1.87 -8.49
C ARG A 31 -0.23 1.53 -7.05
N LEU A 32 -0.43 2.42 -6.09
CA LEU A 32 0.04 2.20 -4.71
C LEU A 32 -0.93 2.76 -3.68
N ILE A 33 -1.19 1.95 -2.65
CA ILE A 33 -1.77 2.34 -1.37
C ILE A 33 -0.71 2.17 -0.29
N SER A 34 -0.60 3.15 0.60
CA SER A 34 0.15 3.04 1.84
C SER A 34 -0.80 3.09 3.03
N ALA A 35 -0.54 2.30 4.06
CA ALA A 35 -1.22 2.42 5.35
C ALA A 35 -0.20 2.63 6.48
N SER A 36 -0.53 3.53 7.41
CA SER A 36 0.34 3.92 8.53
C SER A 36 -0.44 4.01 9.84
N GLY A 37 0.28 3.93 10.97
CA GLY A 37 -0.33 4.03 12.30
C GLY A 37 -1.20 2.83 12.68
N LEU A 38 -0.90 1.65 12.12
CA LEU A 38 -1.62 0.40 12.31
C LEU A 38 -0.65 -0.74 12.61
N ASP A 39 -1.13 -1.80 13.25
CA ASP A 39 -0.40 -3.06 13.20
C ASP A 39 -0.52 -3.72 11.81
N PHE A 40 0.29 -4.75 11.58
CA PHE A 40 0.38 -5.35 10.24
C PHE A 40 -0.89 -6.11 9.83
N GLU A 41 -1.59 -6.73 10.77
CA GLU A 41 -2.83 -7.46 10.49
C GLU A 41 -3.96 -6.48 10.14
N GLU A 42 -4.08 -5.38 10.88
CA GLU A 42 -5.02 -4.30 10.58
C GLU A 42 -4.73 -3.66 9.21
N ALA A 43 -3.46 -3.41 8.91
CA ALA A 43 -3.04 -2.87 7.62
C ALA A 43 -3.36 -3.82 6.46
N ALA A 44 -3.17 -5.13 6.65
CA ALA A 44 -3.55 -6.16 5.69
C ALA A 44 -5.08 -6.23 5.45
N ASN A 45 -5.88 -6.07 6.52
CA ASN A 45 -7.34 -5.98 6.41
C ASN A 45 -7.77 -4.77 5.58
N ILE A 46 -7.15 -3.61 5.81
CA ILE A 46 -7.41 -2.40 5.03
C ILE A 46 -7.00 -2.58 3.57
N ALA A 47 -5.84 -3.18 3.30
CA ALA A 47 -5.38 -3.42 1.95
C ALA A 47 -6.36 -4.29 1.14
N ALA A 48 -6.82 -5.40 1.73
CA ALA A 48 -7.83 -6.28 1.12
C ALA A 48 -9.16 -5.54 0.90
N TRP A 49 -9.60 -4.74 1.87
CA TRP A 49 -10.81 -3.93 1.74
C TRP A 49 -10.69 -2.90 0.61
N VAL A 50 -9.59 -2.13 0.54
CA VAL A 50 -9.37 -1.15 -0.53
C VAL A 50 -9.36 -1.85 -1.89
N ARG A 51 -8.73 -3.02 -2.02
CA ARG A 51 -8.76 -3.77 -3.28
C ARG A 51 -10.17 -4.17 -3.68
N SER A 52 -11.02 -4.55 -2.73
CA SER A 52 -12.42 -4.93 -2.99
C SER A 52 -13.28 -3.78 -3.54
N LEU A 53 -12.89 -2.52 -3.32
CA LEU A 53 -13.62 -1.35 -3.83
C LEU A 53 -13.42 -1.14 -5.33
N ASN A 54 -12.38 -1.74 -5.92
CA ASN A 54 -12.13 -1.67 -7.35
C ASN A 54 -12.15 -3.09 -7.94
N PRO A 55 -13.20 -3.48 -8.70
CA PRO A 55 -13.30 -4.83 -9.24
C PRO A 55 -12.50 -5.06 -10.53
N ASP A 56 -11.77 -4.06 -11.06
CA ASP A 56 -11.02 -4.22 -12.30
C ASP A 56 -9.93 -5.29 -12.15
N PRO A 57 -10.00 -6.40 -12.91
CA PRO A 57 -8.99 -7.46 -12.83
C PRO A 57 -7.64 -7.06 -13.41
N ASN A 58 -7.58 -6.01 -14.24
CA ASN A 58 -6.35 -5.52 -14.84
C ASN A 58 -5.65 -4.45 -14.00
N LEU A 59 -6.31 -3.97 -12.94
CA LEU A 59 -5.69 -3.04 -12.01
C LEU A 59 -4.58 -3.77 -11.24
N VAL A 60 -3.36 -3.26 -11.39
CA VAL A 60 -2.22 -3.66 -10.59
C VAL A 60 -2.04 -2.63 -9.48
N LEU A 61 -2.57 -2.95 -8.30
CA LEU A 61 -2.49 -2.12 -7.12
C LEU A 61 -1.51 -2.71 -6.12
N TRP A 62 -0.64 -1.88 -5.56
CA TRP A 62 0.35 -2.26 -4.58
C TRP A 62 -0.08 -1.79 -3.20
N PHE A 63 0.29 -2.57 -2.20
CA PHE A 63 0.19 -2.18 -0.81
C PHE A 63 1.59 -2.08 -0.21
N THR A 64 1.83 -1.01 0.54
CA THR A 64 3.04 -0.81 1.35
C THR A 64 2.68 -0.25 2.73
N THR A 65 3.63 -0.29 3.66
CA THR A 65 3.58 0.55 4.86
C THR A 65 4.20 1.93 4.58
N SER A 66 3.93 2.90 5.44
CA SER A 66 4.54 4.25 5.36
C SER A 66 6.07 4.27 5.39
N VAL A 67 6.72 3.28 5.99
CA VAL A 67 8.19 3.21 6.04
C VAL A 67 8.78 2.49 4.83
N PHE A 68 7.94 2.00 3.91
CA PHE A 68 8.33 1.30 2.70
C PHE A 68 9.30 0.12 2.98
N ASP A 69 9.03 -0.63 4.05
CA ASP A 69 9.81 -1.78 4.48
C ASP A 69 9.47 -3.07 3.71
N GLY A 70 8.40 -3.06 2.94
CA GLY A 70 8.02 -4.13 2.04
C GLY A 70 6.77 -3.78 1.24
N HIS A 71 6.30 -4.73 0.45
CA HIS A 71 5.05 -4.57 -0.29
C HIS A 71 4.34 -5.89 -0.57
N THR A 72 3.06 -5.79 -0.94
CA THR A 72 2.31 -6.89 -1.57
C THR A 72 1.53 -6.37 -2.77
N VAL A 73 1.50 -7.13 -3.85
CA VAL A 73 0.61 -6.88 -4.99
C VAL A 73 -0.81 -7.35 -4.64
N LEU A 74 -1.77 -6.44 -4.75
CA LEU A 74 -3.18 -6.69 -4.44
C LEU A 74 -3.92 -7.24 -5.67
N THR A 75 -3.98 -8.57 -5.78
CA THR A 75 -4.79 -9.24 -6.80
C THR A 75 -6.28 -9.09 -6.52
N PRO A 76 -7.17 -9.22 -7.52
CA PRO A 76 -8.61 -9.32 -7.27
C PRO A 76 -8.93 -10.37 -6.20
N ASP A 77 -9.89 -10.06 -5.34
CA ASP A 77 -10.36 -10.92 -4.24
C ASP A 77 -9.27 -11.37 -3.24
N ILE A 78 -8.13 -10.67 -3.18
CA ILE A 78 -7.06 -10.98 -2.22
C ILE A 78 -7.59 -10.89 -0.79
N THR A 79 -7.28 -11.90 0.02
CA THR A 79 -7.62 -11.94 1.44
C THR A 79 -6.54 -11.25 2.29
N PRO A 80 -6.87 -10.79 3.52
CA PRO A 80 -5.87 -10.23 4.42
C PRO A 80 -4.70 -11.20 4.68
N GLN A 81 -4.98 -12.50 4.84
CA GLN A 81 -3.92 -13.50 5.03
C GLN A 81 -3.01 -13.60 3.82
N GLN A 82 -3.54 -13.54 2.59
CA GLN A 82 -2.71 -13.52 1.39
C GLN A 82 -1.88 -12.23 1.27
N VAL A 83 -2.36 -11.10 1.80
CA VAL A 83 -1.54 -9.88 1.87
C VAL A 83 -0.29 -10.12 2.72
N ILE A 84 -0.45 -10.78 3.86
CA ILE A 84 0.63 -11.13 4.79
C ILE A 84 1.55 -12.20 4.19
N ASP A 85 0.99 -13.29 3.68
CA ASP A 85 1.75 -14.44 3.18
C ASP A 85 2.58 -14.12 1.93
N GLN A 86 2.14 -13.12 1.15
CA GLN A 86 2.81 -12.67 -0.07
C GLN A 86 3.66 -11.41 0.14
N TRP A 87 3.88 -11.00 1.40
CA TRP A 87 4.68 -9.83 1.72
C TRP A 87 6.12 -9.99 1.24
N VAL A 88 6.57 -9.06 0.42
CA VAL A 88 7.94 -8.96 -0.06
C VAL A 88 8.70 -7.98 0.82
N ASP A 89 9.64 -8.50 1.61
CA ASP A 89 10.46 -7.72 2.53
C ASP A 89 11.61 -7.01 1.80
N HIS A 90 11.66 -5.67 1.87
CA HIS A 90 12.71 -4.88 1.22
C HIS A 90 14.07 -4.96 1.90
N ARG A 91 14.16 -5.61 3.06
CA ARG A 91 15.45 -5.97 3.68
C ARG A 91 16.11 -7.13 2.93
N GLU A 92 15.32 -7.91 2.21
CA GLU A 92 15.75 -9.10 1.49
C GLU A 92 15.70 -8.91 -0.04
N HIS A 93 14.84 -8.01 -0.52
CA HIS A 93 14.61 -7.73 -1.94
C HIS A 93 14.82 -6.24 -2.28
N ASP A 94 15.36 -5.94 -3.47
CA ASP A 94 15.47 -4.57 -3.96
C ASP A 94 14.33 -4.27 -4.95
N PRO A 95 13.29 -3.53 -4.54
CA PRO A 95 12.13 -3.31 -5.39
C PRO A 95 12.44 -2.45 -6.61
N TYR A 96 13.46 -1.59 -6.56
CA TYR A 96 13.84 -0.76 -7.70
C TYR A 96 14.49 -1.58 -8.82
N ILE A 97 15.04 -2.74 -8.50
CA ILE A 97 15.65 -3.67 -9.47
C ILE A 97 14.67 -4.76 -9.87
N GLU A 98 13.97 -5.35 -8.91
CA GLU A 98 13.12 -6.52 -9.13
C GLU A 98 11.74 -6.14 -9.66
N TYR A 99 11.28 -4.93 -9.35
CA TYR A 99 9.95 -4.46 -9.69
C TYR A 99 9.93 -3.02 -10.27
N PRO A 100 10.81 -2.67 -11.24
CA PRO A 100 10.96 -1.31 -11.75
C PRO A 100 9.69 -0.76 -12.43
N GLN A 101 8.87 -1.63 -13.00
CA GLN A 101 7.64 -1.26 -13.71
C GLN A 101 6.59 -0.54 -12.84
N TYR A 102 6.72 -0.57 -11.52
CA TYR A 102 5.74 0.05 -10.62
C TYR A 102 6.16 1.44 -10.13
N PHE A 103 7.38 1.89 -10.45
CA PHE A 103 7.89 3.22 -10.11
C PHE A 103 7.85 4.21 -11.29
N HIS A 104 7.18 3.87 -12.41
CA HIS A 104 7.21 4.60 -13.68
C HIS A 104 5.85 4.81 -14.32
#